data_AF-A0A2R6N9F5-F1
#
_entry.id   AF-A0A2R6N9F5-F1
#
_cell.length_a   1.000
_cell.length_b   1.000
_cell.length_c   1.000
_cell.angle_alpha   90.00
_cell.angle_beta   90.00
_cell.angle_gamma   90.00
#
_symmetry.space_group_name_H-M   'P 1'
#
loop_
_entity.id
_entity.type
_entity.pdbx_description
1 polymer ?
#
loop_
_entity_poly.entity_id
_entity_poly.type
_entity_poly.pdbx_seq_one_letter_code
_entity_poly.pdbx_strand_id
1 'polypeptide(L)' 'MGSRRSESDTQWEYETLRPPRGETRKEAGDPKDAVNELAAEGWRLVDTIEYTGGGTKYLVFERPAGSDDAEREGSS' A
#
# COMPACT_ATOMS: atom_id res chain seq x y z
N MET A 1 29.70 -21.45 -13.05
CA MET A 1 28.96 -20.41 -13.78
C MET A 1 27.53 -20.36 -13.28
N GLY A 2 27.08 -19.18 -12.85
CA GLY A 2 25.67 -18.77 -12.74
C GLY A 2 24.82 -19.50 -11.71
N SER A 3 24.93 -19.14 -10.44
CA SER A 3 23.89 -19.45 -9.46
C SER A 3 22.54 -18.91 -9.96
N ARG A 4 21.57 -19.84 -10.00
CA ARG A 4 20.11 -19.67 -9.98
C ARG A 4 19.66 -18.21 -9.92
N ARG A 5 18.86 -17.76 -10.90
CA ARG A 5 18.08 -16.52 -10.75
C ARG A 5 17.43 -16.53 -9.37
N SER A 6 17.78 -15.59 -8.50
CA SER A 6 17.01 -15.39 -7.28
C SER A 6 15.82 -14.52 -7.65
N GLU A 7 14.79 -15.13 -8.21
CA GLU A 7 13.44 -14.57 -8.36
C GLU A 7 12.73 -14.47 -6.98
N SER A 8 13.47 -14.17 -5.89
CA SER A 8 13.03 -14.57 -4.54
C SER A 8 13.53 -13.68 -3.41
N ASP A 9 13.56 -12.36 -3.60
CA ASP A 9 13.45 -11.42 -2.49
C ASP A 9 12.79 -10.14 -3.03
N THR A 10 11.57 -10.26 -3.58
CA THR A 10 10.74 -9.07 -3.73
C THR A 10 10.48 -8.59 -2.31
N GLN A 11 11.25 -7.60 -1.89
CA GLN A 11 11.04 -6.93 -0.64
C GLN A 11 9.74 -6.13 -0.78
N TRP A 12 8.89 -6.19 0.23
CA TRP A 12 7.60 -5.50 0.22
C TRP A 12 7.62 -4.42 1.29
N GLU A 13 7.25 -3.21 0.88
CA GLU A 13 6.92 -2.14 1.79
C GLU A 13 5.43 -2.18 2.07
N TYR A 14 5.04 -1.87 3.31
CA TYR A 14 3.65 -1.80 3.73
C TYR A 14 3.35 -0.45 4.35
N GLU A 15 2.21 0.14 3.99
CA GLU A 15 1.74 1.42 4.53
C GLU A 15 0.31 1.26 5.06
N THR A 16 0.01 1.94 6.17
CA THR A 16 -1.32 1.91 6.79
C THR A 16 -1.96 3.27 6.76
N LEU A 17 -3.11 3.38 6.08
CA LEU A 17 -3.90 4.59 6.07
C LEU A 17 -5.03 4.51 7.10
N ARG A 18 -5.07 5.53 7.96
CA ARG A 18 -6.19 5.74 8.86
C ARG A 18 -7.18 6.72 8.20
N PRO A 19 -8.40 6.29 7.84
CA PRO A 19 -9.40 7.19 7.27
C PRO A 19 -9.70 8.31 8.27
N PRO A 20 -9.92 9.55 7.79
CA PRO A 20 -10.21 10.68 8.65
C PRO A 20 -11.46 10.38 9.48
N ARG A 21 -11.33 10.50 10.79
CA ARG A 21 -12.47 10.42 11.71
C ARG A 21 -13.14 11.79 11.70
N GLY A 22 -14.34 11.89 11.12
CA GLY A 22 -15.17 13.07 11.30
C GLY A 22 -15.39 13.33 12.79
N GLU A 23 -15.38 14.60 13.19
CA GLU A 23 -15.68 15.05 14.57
C GLU A 23 -17.05 14.55 15.05
N THR A 24 -17.95 14.26 14.11
CA THR A 24 -19.18 13.52 14.33
C THR A 24 -18.93 12.04 14.08
N ARG A 25 -19.09 11.24 15.13
CA ARG A 25 -18.96 9.77 15.23
C ARG A 25 -19.78 8.93 14.21
N LYS A 26 -20.28 9.50 13.11
CA LYS A 26 -21.17 8.83 12.16
C LYS A 26 -20.67 8.73 10.73
N GLU A 27 -19.69 9.50 10.29
CA GLU A 27 -19.23 9.43 8.90
C GLU A 27 -17.71 9.46 8.90
N ALA A 28 -17.09 8.30 8.66
CA ALA A 28 -15.69 8.29 8.25
C ALA A 28 -15.62 9.14 6.97
N GLY A 29 -14.82 10.19 6.98
CA GLY A 29 -14.64 11.00 5.78
C GLY A 29 -14.08 10.11 4.67
N ASP A 30 -14.58 10.29 3.45
CA ASP A 30 -14.23 9.44 2.32
C ASP A 30 -12.71 9.45 2.10
N PRO A 31 -11.99 8.33 2.28
CA PRO A 31 -10.53 8.30 2.20
C PRO A 31 -10.02 8.31 0.76
N LYS A 32 -10.89 8.45 -0.25
CA LYS A 32 -10.55 8.33 -1.67
C LYS A 32 -9.37 9.20 -2.09
N ASP A 33 -9.27 10.42 -1.60
CA ASP A 33 -8.17 11.33 -1.99
C ASP A 33 -6.82 10.73 -1.63
N ALA A 34 -6.63 10.38 -0.36
CA ALA A 34 -5.41 9.78 0.13
C ALA A 34 -5.16 8.35 -0.39
N VAL A 35 -6.22 7.60 -0.72
CA VAL A 35 -6.08 6.32 -1.45
C VAL A 35 -5.53 6.54 -2.86
N ASN A 36 -6.00 7.58 -3.57
CA ASN A 36 -5.50 7.90 -4.91
C ASN A 36 -4.07 8.42 -4.88
N GLU A 37 -3.70 9.20 -3.86
CA GLU A 37 -2.31 9.66 -3.66
C GLU A 37 -1.37 8.45 -3.51
N LEU A 38 -1.70 7.52 -2.61
CA LEU A 38 -0.94 6.28 -2.44
C LEU A 38 -0.90 5.44 -3.72
N ALA A 39 -2.01 5.34 -4.45
CA ALA A 39 -2.05 4.63 -5.73
C ALA A 39 -1.13 5.27 -6.79
N ALA A 40 -1.03 6.61 -6.81
CA ALA A 40 -0.11 7.34 -7.70
C ALA A 40 1.36 7.09 -7.34
N GLU A 41 1.67 6.83 -6.07
CA GLU A 41 2.99 6.45 -5.57
C GLU A 41 3.31 4.95 -5.74
N GLY A 42 2.42 4.17 -6.36
CA GLY A 42 2.60 2.75 -6.63
C GLY A 42 2.15 1.81 -5.51
N TRP A 43 1.45 2.33 -4.49
CA TRP A 43 0.86 1.53 -3.43
C TRP A 43 -0.45 0.88 -3.86
N ARG A 44 -0.64 -0.38 -3.47
CA ARG A 44 -1.85 -1.14 -3.79
C ARG A 44 -2.58 -1.52 -2.51
N LEU A 45 -3.88 -1.22 -2.44
CA LEU A 45 -4.73 -1.65 -1.31
C LEU A 45 -4.82 -3.18 -1.29
N VAL A 46 -4.43 -3.79 -0.18
CA VAL A 46 -4.43 -5.26 -0.01
C VAL A 46 -5.41 -5.74 1.03
N ASP A 47 -5.61 -4.99 2.11
CA ASP A 47 -6.41 -5.46 3.24
C ASP A 47 -7.03 -4.30 4.02
N THR A 48 -8.01 -4.62 4.87
CA THR A 48 -8.65 -3.66 5.76
C THR A 48 -8.81 -4.24 7.17
N ILE A 49 -8.23 -3.57 8.16
CA ILE A 49 -8.29 -4.00 9.57
C ILE A 49 -9.46 -3.29 10.25
N GLU A 50 -10.47 -4.05 10.69
CA GLU A 50 -11.63 -3.55 11.42
C GLU A 50 -11.62 -4.08 12.86
N TYR A 51 -11.66 -3.18 13.86
CA TYR A 51 -11.75 -3.61 15.26
C TYR A 51 -13.20 -3.97 15.63
N THR A 52 -13.40 -5.15 16.22
CA THR A 52 -14.68 -5.56 16.81
C THR A 52 -15.05 -4.58 17.93
N GLY A 53 -16.11 -3.79 17.72
CA GLY A 53 -16.51 -2.71 18.64
C GLY A 53 -16.86 -1.37 17.97
N GLY A 54 -16.80 -1.29 16.62
CA GLY A 54 -17.21 -0.09 15.88
C GLY A 54 -16.17 1.03 15.90
N GLY A 55 -14.89 0.66 16.01
CA GLY A 55 -13.74 1.57 16.00
C GLY A 55 -12.83 1.38 14.79
N THR A 56 -12.07 2.44 14.47
CA THR A 56 -11.16 2.68 13.34
C THR A 56 -10.95 1.52 12.37
N LYS A 57 -11.33 1.73 11.12
CA LYS A 57 -10.84 0.91 10.02
C LYS A 57 -9.44 1.38 9.67
N TYR A 58 -8.49 0.49 9.44
CA TYR A 58 -7.22 0.82 8.78
C TYR A 58 -7.24 0.19 7.40
N LEU A 59 -6.70 0.90 6.41
CA LEU A 59 -6.46 0.39 5.07
C LEU A 59 -4.99 0.03 4.98
N VAL A 60 -4.68 -1.20 4.57
CA VAL A 60 -3.31 -1.69 4.43
C VAL A 60 -2.95 -1.70 2.95
N PHE A 61 -1.81 -1.11 2.63
CA PHE A 61 -1.27 -1.07 1.28
C PHE A 61 0.06 -1.79 1.21
N GLU A 62 0.36 -2.37 0.06
CA GLU A 62 1.67 -2.94 -0.24
C GLU A 62 2.26 -2.29 -1.50
N ARG A 63 3.59 -2.21 -1.57
CA ARG A 63 4.31 -1.99 -2.81
C ARG A 63 5.63 -2.77 -2.82
N PRO A 64 6.12 -3.18 -4.01
CA PRO A 64 7.46 -3.76 -4.15
C PRO A 64 8.55 -2.72 -3.88
N ALA A 65 9.39 -2.98 -2.87
CA ALA A 65 10.58 -2.18 -2.56
C ALA A 65 11.59 -2.33 -3.70
N GLY A 66 11.88 -1.23 -4.40
CA GLY A 66 12.81 -1.21 -5.53
C GLY A 66 12.18 -1.15 -6.92
N SER A 67 10.86 -1.01 -7.04
CA SER A 67 10.23 -0.79 -8.36
C SER A 67 10.48 0.59 -8.99
N ASP A 68 11.20 1.49 -8.29
CA ASP A 68 11.69 2.75 -8.86
C ASP A 68 12.88 2.54 -9.83
N ASP A 69 13.55 1.38 -9.78
CA ASP A 69 14.81 1.14 -10.50
C ASP A 69 14.74 0.02 -11.57
N ALA A 70 13.60 -0.66 -11.72
CA ALA A 70 13.50 -1.84 -12.59
C ALA A 70 13.29 -1.53 -14.10
N GLU A 71 13.03 -0.26 -14.47
CA GLU A 71 12.73 0.14 -15.86
C GLU A 71 13.93 0.74 -16.62
N ARG A 72 15.17 0.58 -16.13
CA ARG A 72 16.39 1.07 -16.83
C ARG A 72 17.31 0.00 -17.42
N GLU A 73 17.01 -1.28 -17.28
CA GLU A 73 17.84 -2.37 -17.80
C GLU A 73 17.04 -3.23 -18.80
N GLY A 74 16.57 -2.58 -19.87
CA GLY A 74 15.78 -3.23 -20.93
C GLY A 74 16.11 -2.77 -22.36
N SER A 75 17.21 -2.05 -22.58
CA SER A 75 17.75 -1.82 -23.92
C SER A 75 19.02 -2.65 -24.11
N SER A 76 18.86 -3.88 -24.59
CA SER A 76 19.92 -4.62 -25.32
C SER A 76 19.82 -4.32 -26.80
#